data_AF-A0A8H7NCT2-F1
#
_entry.id   AF-A0A8H7NCT2-F1
#
_cell.length_a   1.000
_cell.length_b   1.000
_cell.length_c   1.000
_cell.angle_alpha   90.00
_cell.angle_beta   90.00
_cell.angle_gamma   90.00
#
_symmetry.space_group_name_H-M   'P 1'
#
loop_
_entity.id
_entity.type
_entity.pdbx_description
1 polymer ?
#
loop_
_entity_poly.entity_id
_entity_poly.type
_entity_poly.pdbx_seq_one_letter_code
_entity_poly.pdbx_strand_id
1 'polypeptide(L)'
;MLFFPLPSLPNWLFPSANNWRKLSPKRAGPERSLFRVAMRLSGLQKEVLALYRRCLRESRKKPESTRAHFEQFARTEFTRNLALDKRDFAAIEFLIRKGRRQLETYASPGIKDIH
;
A
#
# COMPACT_ATOMS: atom_id res chain seq x y z
N MET A 1 0.54 -22.65 63.95
CA MET A 1 -0.80 -22.77 63.33
C MET A 1 -0.85 -21.75 62.19
N LEU A 2 -0.94 -22.05 60.90
CA LEU A 2 -1.30 -23.25 60.14
C LEU A 2 -0.35 -23.32 58.93
N PHE A 3 0.50 -24.36 58.85
CA PHE A 3 1.29 -24.63 57.65
C PHE A 3 0.64 -25.83 56.97
N PHE A 4 -0.13 -25.56 55.92
CA PHE A 4 -0.78 -26.58 55.11
C PHE A 4 0.29 -27.36 54.32
N PRO A 5 0.22 -28.71 54.28
CA PRO A 5 1.08 -29.48 53.39
C PRO A 5 0.58 -29.32 51.95
N LEU A 6 1.45 -28.83 51.08
CA LEU A 6 1.19 -28.78 49.64
C LEU A 6 1.17 -30.22 49.09
N PRO A 7 0.14 -30.66 48.35
CA PRO A 7 0.17 -31.95 47.69
C PRO A 7 1.17 -31.92 46.53
N SER A 8 2.01 -32.95 46.47
CA SER A 8 2.89 -33.29 45.36
C SER A 8 2.13 -33.24 44.03
N LEU A 9 2.46 -32.27 43.19
CA LEU A 9 1.90 -32.16 41.84
C LEU A 9 2.50 -33.25 40.92
N PRO A 10 1.71 -33.86 40.01
CA PRO A 10 2.20 -34.86 39.08
C PRO A 10 3.24 -34.30 38.09
N ASN A 11 4.19 -35.13 37.70
CA ASN A 11 5.29 -34.85 36.75
C ASN A 11 4.85 -34.44 35.32
N TRP A 12 3.56 -34.31 35.05
CA TRP A 12 2.98 -33.85 33.78
C TRP A 12 2.92 -32.32 33.66
N LEU A 13 3.22 -31.56 34.72
CA LEU A 13 3.20 -30.08 34.69
C LEU A 13 4.55 -29.44 34.29
N PHE A 14 5.62 -30.23 34.11
CA PHE A 14 6.89 -29.72 33.58
C PHE A 14 7.38 -30.56 32.41
N PRO A 15 7.05 -30.18 31.17
CA PRO A 15 7.69 -30.73 29.98
C PRO A 15 9.19 -30.40 29.99
N SER A 16 10.02 -31.44 30.02
CA SER A 16 11.47 -31.39 29.87
C SER A 16 11.92 -30.50 28.71
N ALA A 17 12.94 -29.68 28.96
CA ALA A 17 13.33 -28.49 28.21
C ALA A 17 13.88 -28.70 26.77
N ASN A 18 13.75 -29.89 26.15
CA ASN A 18 14.51 -30.22 24.94
C ASN A 18 13.69 -30.47 23.66
N ASN A 19 12.39 -30.18 23.61
CA ASN A 19 11.60 -30.37 22.39
C ASN A 19 10.63 -29.23 22.02
N TRP A 20 10.96 -27.99 22.39
CA TRP A 20 10.18 -26.80 22.02
C TRP A 20 10.29 -26.40 20.54
N ARG A 21 11.15 -27.09 19.76
CA ARG A 21 11.37 -26.82 18.33
C ARG A 21 10.35 -27.49 17.39
N LYS A 22 9.46 -28.35 17.91
CA LYS A 22 8.45 -29.08 17.10
C LYS A 22 6.99 -28.66 17.33
N LEU A 23 6.73 -27.70 18.22
CA LEU A 23 5.38 -27.18 18.50
C LEU A 23 5.36 -25.65 18.44
N SER A 24 5.67 -25.13 17.27
CA SER A 24 5.34 -23.75 16.92
C SER A 24 4.74 -23.73 15.52
N PRO A 25 3.41 -23.59 15.37
CA PRO A 25 2.85 -23.03 14.16
C PRO A 25 3.15 -21.53 14.19
N LYS A 26 4.40 -21.14 13.91
CA LYS A 26 4.86 -19.74 13.87
C LYS A 26 5.40 -19.42 12.48
N ARG A 27 4.40 -19.17 11.62
CA ARG A 27 4.33 -18.19 10.53
C ARG A 27 3.81 -18.85 9.25
N ALA A 28 2.54 -19.26 9.28
CA ALA A 28 1.69 -18.99 8.14
C ALA A 28 1.71 -17.48 7.94
N GLY A 29 2.59 -16.99 7.05
CA GLY A 29 2.54 -15.62 6.60
C GLY A 29 1.17 -15.37 5.97
N PRO A 30 0.64 -14.14 6.03
CA PRO A 30 -0.64 -13.86 5.39
C PRO A 30 -0.44 -14.10 3.89
N GLU A 31 -1.13 -15.10 3.36
CA GLU A 31 -1.85 -15.03 2.10
C GLU A 31 -1.41 -13.91 1.15
N ARG A 32 -0.17 -13.97 0.63
CA ARG A 32 0.27 -13.08 -0.45
C ARG A 32 -0.32 -13.47 -1.80
N SER A 33 -1.35 -14.32 -1.80
CA SER A 33 -1.98 -14.90 -2.97
C SER A 33 -3.50 -14.71 -3.01
N LEU A 34 -4.06 -13.71 -2.30
CA LEU A 34 -5.52 -13.46 -2.32
C LEU A 34 -5.94 -12.03 -2.72
N PHE A 35 -5.07 -11.24 -3.36
CA PHE A 35 -5.49 -9.96 -3.95
C PHE A 35 -4.90 -9.74 -5.34
N ARG A 36 -5.22 -10.66 -6.25
CA ARG A 36 -5.44 -10.22 -7.63
C ARG A 36 -6.72 -10.83 -8.17
N VAL A 37 -7.81 -10.62 -7.42
CA VAL A 37 -9.11 -10.44 -8.09
C VAL A 37 -8.88 -9.24 -9.00
N ALA A 38 -8.54 -9.49 -10.26
CA ALA A 38 -8.57 -8.47 -11.28
C ALA A 38 -10.05 -8.12 -11.44
N MET A 39 -10.57 -7.26 -10.55
CA MET A 39 -11.82 -6.57 -10.78
C MET A 39 -11.74 -6.07 -12.22
N ARG A 40 -12.74 -6.39 -13.04
CA ARG A 40 -12.80 -5.92 -14.43
C ARG A 40 -13.01 -4.41 -14.38
N LEU A 41 -11.90 -3.69 -14.27
CA LEU A 41 -11.85 -2.24 -14.33
C LEU A 41 -12.28 -1.81 -15.73
N SER A 42 -13.10 -0.77 -15.81
CA SER A 42 -13.43 -0.14 -17.08
C SER A 42 -12.16 0.37 -17.77
N GLY A 43 -12.20 0.54 -19.10
CA GLY A 43 -11.06 1.10 -19.83
C GLY A 43 -10.57 2.41 -19.21
N LEU A 44 -11.51 3.29 -18.87
CA LEU A 44 -11.23 4.58 -18.25
C LEU A 44 -10.60 4.44 -16.85
N GLN A 45 -11.10 3.53 -16.02
CA GLN A 45 -10.50 3.26 -14.70
C GLN A 45 -9.06 2.74 -14.83
N LYS A 46 -8.77 1.90 -15.84
CA LYS A 46 -7.40 1.46 -16.12
C LYS A 46 -6.51 2.64 -16.49
N GLU A 47 -7.01 3.59 -17.27
CA GLU A 47 -6.27 4.80 -17.64
C GLU A 47 -5.98 5.69 -16.43
N VAL A 48 -6.95 5.91 -15.54
CA VAL A 48 -6.74 6.65 -14.29
C VAL A 48 -5.63 6.01 -13.46
N LEU A 49 -5.69 4.68 -13.26
CA LEU A 49 -4.65 3.96 -12.51
C LEU A 49 -3.31 3.92 -13.23
N ALA A 50 -3.29 3.90 -14.56
CA ALA A 50 -2.07 3.95 -15.35
C ALA A 50 -1.39 5.32 -15.21
N LEU A 51 -2.17 6.41 -15.26
CA LEU A 51 -1.69 7.76 -15.04
C LEU A 51 -1.11 7.91 -13.62
N TYR A 52 -1.84 7.49 -12.59
CA TYR A 52 -1.36 7.55 -11.20
C TYR A 52 -0.03 6.79 -11.02
N ARG A 53 0.05 5.56 -11.54
CA ARG A 53 1.28 4.76 -11.50
C ARG A 53 2.42 5.43 -12.25
N ARG A 54 2.14 6.13 -13.35
CA ARG A 54 3.16 6.87 -14.11
C ARG A 54 3.68 8.06 -13.31
N CYS A 55 2.83 8.83 -12.65
CA CYS A 55 3.25 9.91 -11.74
C CYS A 55 4.23 9.40 -10.67
N LEU A 56 3.91 8.27 -10.03
CA LEU A 56 4.80 7.66 -9.03
C LEU A 56 6.09 7.08 -9.61
N ARG A 57 6.13 6.73 -10.90
CA ARG A 57 7.36 6.26 -11.56
C ARG A 57 8.26 7.43 -11.92
N GLU A 58 7.69 8.52 -12.42
CA GLU A 58 8.44 9.74 -12.73
C GLU A 58 8.98 10.40 -11.45
N SER A 59 8.23 10.38 -10.34
CA SER A 59 8.73 10.89 -9.05
C SER A 59 9.97 10.15 -8.55
N ARG A 60 10.12 8.85 -8.85
CA ARG A 60 11.31 8.05 -8.51
C ARG A 60 12.55 8.42 -9.34
N LYS A 61 12.39 9.11 -10.47
CA LYS A 61 13.53 9.61 -11.27
C LYS A 61 14.07 10.93 -10.72
N LYS A 62 13.33 11.60 -9.85
CA LYS A 62 13.71 12.85 -9.19
C LYS A 62 14.51 12.56 -7.91
N PRO A 63 15.33 13.50 -7.41
CA PRO A 63 16.11 13.30 -6.19
C PRO A 63 15.21 13.00 -4.97
N GLU A 64 15.75 12.26 -3.99
CA GLU A 64 14.97 11.78 -2.83
C GLU A 64 14.35 12.90 -2.01
N SER A 65 15.00 14.07 -1.96
CA SER A 65 14.51 15.25 -1.24
C SER A 65 13.19 15.78 -1.78
N THR A 66 13.04 15.86 -3.12
CA THR A 66 11.82 16.41 -3.74
C THR A 66 10.79 15.34 -4.05
N ARG A 67 11.19 14.05 -4.08
CA ARG A 67 10.31 12.92 -4.36
C ARG A 67 9.04 12.91 -3.48
N ALA A 68 9.16 13.21 -2.19
CA ALA A 68 8.02 13.24 -1.27
C ALA A 68 6.98 14.29 -1.69
N HIS A 69 7.42 15.47 -2.13
CA HIS A 69 6.53 16.54 -2.61
C HIS A 69 5.77 16.11 -3.87
N PHE A 70 6.45 15.51 -4.85
CA PHE A 70 5.80 14.99 -6.06
C PHE A 70 4.78 13.88 -5.75
N GLU A 71 5.11 12.96 -4.84
CA GLU A 71 4.18 11.91 -4.42
C GLU A 71 2.95 12.50 -3.69
N GLN A 72 3.16 13.49 -2.83
CA GLN A 72 2.09 14.15 -2.08
C GLN A 72 1.20 15.01 -2.98
N PHE A 73 1.79 15.73 -3.94
CA PHE A 73 1.07 16.47 -4.97
C PHE A 73 0.16 15.54 -5.77
N ALA A 74 0.71 14.44 -6.28
CA ALA A 74 -0.08 13.44 -7.01
C ALA A 74 -1.20 12.87 -6.12
N ARG A 75 -0.92 12.47 -4.88
CA ARG A 75 -1.98 11.97 -3.98
C ARG A 75 -3.08 12.99 -3.74
N THR A 76 -2.71 14.25 -3.50
CA THR A 76 -3.67 15.33 -3.23
C THR A 76 -4.57 15.59 -4.42
N GLU A 77 -4.01 15.70 -5.63
CA GLU A 77 -4.78 15.88 -6.86
C GLU A 77 -5.76 14.73 -7.11
N PHE A 78 -5.32 13.48 -6.97
CA PHE A 78 -6.23 12.34 -7.15
C PHE A 78 -7.28 12.27 -6.04
N THR A 79 -6.93 12.63 -4.79
CA THR A 79 -7.86 12.64 -3.65
C THR A 79 -8.95 13.71 -3.80
N ARG A 80 -8.61 14.91 -4.28
CA ARG A 80 -9.58 15.98 -4.58
C ARG A 80 -10.65 15.53 -5.58
N ASN A 81 -10.25 14.69 -6.53
CA ASN A 81 -11.12 14.19 -7.60
C ASN A 81 -11.84 12.87 -7.25
N LEU A 82 -11.67 12.32 -6.02
CA LEU A 82 -12.37 11.10 -5.59
C LEU A 82 -13.88 11.29 -5.43
N ALA A 83 -14.33 12.52 -5.18
CA ALA A 83 -15.75 12.84 -5.03
C ALA A 83 -16.52 12.90 -6.36
N LEU A 84 -15.82 12.82 -7.50
CA LEU A 84 -16.46 12.82 -8.82
C LEU A 84 -17.27 11.54 -9.05
N ASP A 85 -18.42 11.70 -9.71
CA ASP A 85 -19.23 10.55 -10.09
C ASP A 85 -18.48 9.69 -11.13
N LYS A 86 -18.48 8.38 -10.92
CA LYS A 86 -17.88 7.38 -11.81
C LYS A 86 -18.58 7.33 -13.17
N ARG A 87 -19.80 7.87 -13.27
CA ARG A 87 -20.58 7.97 -14.50
C ARG A 87 -20.24 9.20 -15.34
N ASP A 88 -19.48 10.14 -14.80
CA ASP A 88 -19.15 11.39 -15.48
C ASP A 88 -17.91 11.21 -16.37
N PHE A 89 -18.08 10.42 -17.44
CA PHE A 89 -16.99 9.98 -18.31
C PHE A 89 -16.23 11.17 -18.93
N ALA A 90 -16.95 12.22 -19.35
CA ALA A 90 -16.35 13.40 -19.97
C ALA A 90 -15.42 14.16 -19.00
N ALA A 91 -15.85 14.33 -17.75
CA ALA A 91 -15.04 14.97 -16.72
C ALA A 91 -13.78 14.14 -16.40
N ILE A 92 -13.93 12.83 -16.25
CA ILE A 92 -12.81 11.93 -15.97
C ILE A 92 -11.80 11.94 -17.14
N GLU A 93 -12.26 11.88 -18.38
CA GLU A 93 -11.39 11.97 -19.56
C GLU A 93 -10.64 13.31 -19.62
N PHE A 94 -11.34 14.42 -19.35
CA PHE A 94 -10.72 15.73 -19.30
C PHE A 94 -9.59 15.78 -18.26
N LEU A 95 -9.83 15.24 -17.07
CA LEU A 95 -8.82 15.17 -16.01
C LEU A 95 -7.64 14.26 -16.36
N ILE A 96 -7.88 13.13 -17.04
CA ILE A 96 -6.80 12.27 -17.54
C ILE A 96 -5.93 13.02 -18.54
N ARG A 97 -6.54 13.73 -19.51
CA ARG A 97 -5.80 14.53 -20.51
C ARG A 97 -5.00 15.65 -19.82
N LYS A 98 -5.62 16.38 -18.88
CA LYS A 98 -4.97 17.43 -18.09
C LYS A 98 -3.77 16.89 -17.30
N GLY A 99 -3.96 15.78 -16.59
CA GLY A 99 -2.91 15.16 -15.79
C GLY A 99 -1.75 14.60 -16.63
N ARG A 100 -2.01 14.08 -17.83
CA ARG A 100 -0.96 13.67 -18.78
C ARG A 100 -0.09 14.85 -19.20
N ARG A 101 -0.70 15.99 -19.55
CA ARG A 101 0.02 17.21 -19.93
C ARG A 101 0.86 17.78 -18.78
N GLN A 102 0.33 17.75 -17.56
CA GLN A 102 1.07 18.12 -16.35
C GLN A 102 2.26 17.18 -16.13
N LEU A 103 2.06 15.87 -16.26
CA LEU A 103 3.11 14.88 -16.09
C LEU A 103 4.23 15.03 -17.12
N GLU A 104 3.93 15.31 -18.38
CA GLU A 104 4.94 15.60 -19.42
C GLU A 104 5.77 16.83 -19.08
N THR A 105 5.11 17.86 -18.55
CA THR A 105 5.77 19.08 -18.07
C THR A 105 6.74 18.77 -16.93
N TYR A 106 6.27 18.05 -15.91
CA TYR A 106 7.07 17.69 -14.73
C TYR A 106 8.14 16.61 -14.98
N ALA A 107 7.93 15.75 -15.98
CA ALA A 107 8.92 14.78 -16.42
C ALA A 107 10.16 15.45 -17.00
N SER A 108 10.03 16.70 -17.50
CA SER A 108 11.16 17.46 -18.02
C SER A 108 12.22 17.69 -16.93
N PRO A 109 13.52 17.55 -17.22
CA PRO A 109 14.60 17.63 -16.24
C PRO A 109 14.78 19.04 -15.65
N GLY A 110 14.20 20.07 -16.27
CA GLY A 110 14.22 21.45 -15.79
C GLY A 110 13.38 21.68 -14.52
N ILE A 111 12.35 20.87 -14.27
CA ILE A 111 11.49 21.02 -13.09
C ILE A 111 12.00 20.08 -12.01
N LYS A 112 12.67 20.66 -11.01
CA LYS A 112 13.32 19.92 -9.92
C LYS A 112 12.48 19.84 -8.65
N ASP A 113 11.54 20.76 -8.45
CA ASP A 113 10.66 20.80 -7.29
C ASP A 113 9.25 21.31 -7.67
N ILE A 114 8.25 20.85 -6.92
CA ILE A 114 6.86 21.32 -6.98
C ILE A 114 6.48 21.64 -5.54
N HIS A 115 6.06 22.89 -5.31
CA HIS A 115 5.49 23.34 -4.04
C HIS A 115 3.96 23.19 -4.05
#